data_AF-A0AAW9KHI8-F1
#
_entry.id   AF-A0AAW9KHI8-F1
#
_cell.length_a   1.000
_cell.length_b   1.000
_cell.length_c   1.000
_cell.angle_alpha   90.00
_cell.angle_beta   90.00
_cell.angle_gamma   90.00
#
_symmetry.space_group_name_H-M   'P 1'
#
loop_
_entity.id
_entity.type
_entity.pdbx_description
1 polymer ?
#
loop_
_entity_poly.entity_id
_entity_poly.type
_entity_poly.pdbx_seq_one_letter_code
_entity_poly.pdbx_strand_id
1 'polypeptide(L)' 'MPETTFTDPDLTTFLGLDALGLTAVGQHLTVQRAVIECRMPIGFEDPFCRACGAQGESPRV' A
#
# COMPACT_ATOMS: atom_id res chain seq x y z
N MET A 1 0.96 -17.21 -26.78
CA MET A 1 1.24 -15.76 -26.85
C MET A 1 0.60 -15.14 -25.63
N PRO A 2 1.29 -14.33 -24.81
CA PRO A 2 0.59 -13.62 -23.75
C PRO A 2 -0.29 -12.57 -24.41
N GLU A 3 -1.60 -12.63 -24.15
CA GLU A 3 -2.47 -11.52 -24.53
C GLU A 3 -2.00 -10.28 -23.78
N THR A 4 -1.56 -9.26 -24.52
CA THR A 4 -1.35 -7.93 -23.98
C THR A 4 -2.71 -7.28 -23.78
N THR A 5 -3.43 -7.71 -22.73
CA THR A 5 -4.65 -7.05 -22.31
C THR A 5 -4.25 -5.69 -21.74
N PHE A 6 -4.75 -4.61 -22.32
CA PHE A 6 -4.79 -3.31 -21.66
C PHE A 6 -5.74 -3.44 -20.47
N THR A 7 -5.22 -4.00 -19.37
CA THR A 7 -5.93 -4.05 -18.09
C THR A 7 -5.70 -2.71 -17.40
N ASP A 8 -6.67 -2.26 -16.60
CA ASP A 8 -6.49 -1.06 -15.79
C ASP A 8 -5.18 -1.20 -14.99
N PRO A 9 -4.29 -0.20 -15.01
CA PRO A 9 -3.03 -0.30 -14.31
C PRO A 9 -3.32 -0.53 -12.82
N ASP A 10 -2.72 -1.59 -12.25
CA ASP A 10 -2.74 -1.78 -10.81
C ASP A 10 -2.19 -0.51 -10.15
N LEU A 11 -3.05 0.20 -9.42
CA LEU A 11 -2.70 1.50 -8.83
C LEU A 11 -1.56 1.38 -7.82
N THR A 12 -1.39 0.21 -7.20
CA THR A 12 -0.26 -0.06 -6.31
C THR A 12 1.05 0.05 -7.07
N THR A 13 1.18 -0.68 -8.17
CA THR A 13 2.36 -0.66 -9.05
C THR A 13 2.52 0.68 -9.76
N PHE A 14 1.44 1.25 -10.30
CA PHE A 14 1.48 2.50 -11.07
C PHE A 14 1.99 3.69 -10.26
N LEU A 15 1.63 3.76 -8.98
CA LEU A 15 2.03 4.82 -8.07
C LEU A 15 3.32 4.49 -7.29
N GLY A 16 3.92 3.31 -7.51
CA GLY A 16 5.12 2.84 -6.82
C GLY A 16 4.92 2.62 -5.31
N LEU A 17 3.70 2.26 -4.90
CA LEU A 17 3.35 2.05 -3.48
C LEU A 17 3.98 0.78 -2.92
N ASP A 18 4.24 -0.22 -3.77
CA ASP A 18 4.92 -1.47 -3.43
C ASP A 18 6.32 -1.22 -2.84
N ALA A 19 7.08 -0.29 -3.42
CA ALA A 19 8.39 0.12 -2.92
C ALA A 19 8.32 0.80 -1.54
N LEU A 20 7.15 1.32 -1.17
CA LEU A 20 6.87 1.91 0.14
C LEU A 20 6.22 0.92 1.11
N GLY A 21 6.00 -0.33 0.70
CA GLY A 21 5.29 -1.34 1.50
C GLY A 21 3.81 -1.01 1.70
N LEU A 22 3.19 -0.35 0.71
CA LEU A 22 1.77 0.03 0.73
C LEU A 22 1.03 -0.65 -0.42
N THR A 23 -0.28 -0.82 -0.24
CA THR A 23 -1.21 -1.31 -1.26
C THR A 23 -2.38 -0.35 -1.39
N ALA A 24 -2.76 -0.02 -2.62
CA ALA A 24 -3.96 0.76 -2.87
C ALA A 24 -5.21 -0.12 -2.66
N VAL A 25 -6.13 0.33 -1.82
CA VAL A 25 -7.38 -0.40 -1.51
C VAL A 25 -8.63 0.36 -1.93
N GLY A 26 -8.49 1.63 -2.31
CA GLY A 26 -9.58 2.48 -2.77
C GLY A 26 -9.07 3.75 -3.42
N GLN A 27 -9.95 4.42 -4.18
CA GLN A 27 -9.66 5.73 -4.76
C GLN A 27 -10.91 6.61 -4.75
N HIS A 28 -10.69 7.91 -4.60
CA HIS A 28 -11.73 8.94 -4.74
C HIS A 28 -11.25 10.01 -5.71
N LEU A 29 -11.94 10.09 -6.85
CA LEU A 29 -11.62 11.01 -7.93
C LEU A 29 -12.45 12.28 -7.82
N THR A 30 -11.79 13.42 -7.99
CA THR A 30 -12.42 14.74 -8.12
C THR A 30 -11.86 15.42 -9.36
N VAL A 31 -12.51 16.49 -9.81
CA VAL A 31 -12.05 17.27 -10.98
C VAL A 31 -10.62 17.78 -10.80
N GLN A 32 -10.19 18.05 -9.57
CA GLN A 32 -8.88 18.65 -9.29
C GLN A 32 -7.81 17.64 -8.91
N ARG A 33 -8.20 16.48 -8.35
CA ARG A 33 -7.25 15.49 -7.84
C ARG A 33 -7.86 14.09 -7.67
N ALA A 34 -6.98 13.10 -7.66
CA ALA A 34 -7.25 11.76 -7.16
C ALA A 34 -6.71 11.61 -5.74
N VAL A 35 -7.48 10.99 -4.84
CA VAL A 35 -7.04 10.58 -3.50
C VAL A 35 -7.03 9.06 -3.46
N ILE A 36 -5.96 8.46 -2.97
CA ILE A 36 -5.80 7.00 -2.89
C ILE A 36 -5.85 6.58 -1.42
N GLU A 37 -6.72 5.64 -1.09
CA GLU A 37 -6.67 4.96 0.20
C GLU A 37 -5.59 3.87 0.10
N CYS A 38 -4.54 4.03 0.91
CA CYS A 38 -3.46 3.06 1.01
C CYS A 38 -3.57 2.31 2.33
N ARG A 39 -3.23 1.01 2.31
CA ARG A 39 -3.03 0.22 3.52
C ARG A 39 -1.68 -0.46 3.49
N MET A 40 -1.11 -0.67 4.66
CA MET A 40 0.03 -1.56 4.79
C MET A 40 -0.46 -3.01 4.67
N PRO A 41 0.18 -3.87 3.87
CA PRO A 41 -0.15 -5.29 3.83
C PRO A 41 0.03 -5.93 5.21
N ILE A 42 -0.93 -6.78 5.60
CA ILE A 42 -0.82 -7.58 6.83
C ILE A 42 0.42 -8.47 6.71
N GLY A 43 1.32 -8.39 7.69
CA GLY A 43 2.56 -9.17 7.74
C GLY A 43 3.81 -8.49 7.19
N PHE A 44 3.72 -7.24 6.70
CA PHE A 44 4.89 -6.42 6.33
C PHE A 44 5.48 -5.61 7.49
N GLU A 45 4.81 -5.62 8.64
CA GLU A 45 5.28 -4.99 9.86
C GLU A 45 6.25 -5.97 10.54
N ASP A 46 7.55 -5.65 10.52
CA ASP A 46 8.43 -6.20 11.55
C ASP A 46 7.93 -5.63 12.88
N PRO A 47 7.36 -6.45 13.78
CA PRO A 47 6.81 -5.93 15.02
C PRO A 47 7.93 -5.38 15.91
N PHE A 48 9.21 -5.59 15.58
CA PHE A 48 10.34 -5.10 16.35
C PHE A 48 10.89 -3.79 15.77
N CYS A 49 11.15 -2.83 16.67
CA CYS A 49 11.81 -1.59 16.32
C CYS A 49 13.24 -1.87 15.82
N ARG A 50 13.59 -1.39 14.63
CA ARG A 50 14.96 -1.54 14.07
C ARG A 50 16.05 -0.83 14.87
N ALA A 51 15.69 0.14 15.72
CA ALA A 51 16.66 0.90 16.52
C ALA A 51 16.94 0.25 17.88
N CYS A 52 15.94 -0.33 18.55
CA CYS A 52 16.08 -0.86 19.90
C CYS A 52 15.67 -2.34 20.07
N GLY A 53 15.06 -2.96 19.07
CA GLY A 53 14.60 -4.35 19.12
C GLY A 53 13.37 -4.59 19.98
N ALA A 54 12.73 -3.56 20.53
CA ALA A 54 11.49 -3.70 21.29
C ALA A 54 10.29 -3.99 20.37
N GLN A 55 9.37 -4.86 20.80
CA GLN A 55 8.14 -5.11 20.06
C GLN A 55 7.17 -3.92 20.20
N GLY A 56 6.64 -3.43 19.09
CA GLY A 56 5.57 -2.45 19.05
C GLY A 56 4.27 -3.04 19.58
N GLU A 57 3.62 -2.31 20.48
CA GLU A 57 2.28 -2.62 20.95
C GLU A 57 1.29 -1.84 20.08
N SER A 58 0.42 -2.53 19.35
CA SER A 58 -0.67 -1.86 18.65
C SER A 58 -1.66 -1.30 19.69
N PRO A 59 -2.19 -0.08 19.49
CA PRO A 59 -3.18 0.46 20.40
C PRO A 59 -4.38 -0.47 20.45
N ARG A 60 -4.76 -0.90 21.66
CA ARG A 60 -6.03 -1.58 21.89
C ARG A 60 -7.15 -0.61 21.53
N VAL A 61 -7.86 -0.91 20.45
CA VAL A 61 -9.12 -0.24 20.08
C VAL A 61 -10.24 -0.79 20.94
#